data_AF-A5DLB3-F1
#
_entry.id   AF-A5DLB3-F1
#
_cell.length_a   1.000
_cell.length_b   1.000
_cell.length_c   1.000
_cell.angle_alpha   90.00
_cell.angle_beta   90.00
_cell.angle_gamma   90.00
#
_symmetry.space_group_name_H-M   'P 1'
#
loop_
_entity.id
_entity.type
_entity.pdbx_description
1 polymer ?
#
loop_
_entity_poly.entity_id
_entity_poly.type
_entity_poly.pdbx_seq_one_letter_code
_entity_poly.pdbx_strand_id
1 'polypeptide(L)'
;MTVQDLSQLVAVAPEPLNANDLPDPTFNAHSPHSHNDPWLRKIIRVLVPIQKYSSMGFASFLGLHVTSVAIIPGLGAPLPESQQIFEMGRALYQWAPVEKFIFISLGIHVVSGISLRIARTVLGTRRKKRNSFEPIKSPEDDDIGLGGITSLLGLGYRRSWISTQFPGLSPLSFSGYVLMPLLAYHYYKFRLRPLQVDGDSSLVNLHYVAYVLKGSVWGHIGNWVNTLSLAGLVWVTMYHWVSGVMRYQRWFSARSRWWGYVVINSVTALAMVSITRLRMLKLDTDYVGRHFMAYVQ
;
A
#
# COMPACT_ATOMS: atom_id res chain seq x y z
N MET A 1 23.56 -35.84 -18.02
CA MET A 1 25.02 -35.68 -18.00
C MET A 1 25.58 -36.70 -17.02
N THR A 2 26.07 -37.82 -17.52
CA THR A 2 26.73 -38.84 -16.71
C THR A 2 28.15 -38.36 -16.37
N VAL A 3 28.73 -38.86 -15.29
CA VAL A 3 30.09 -38.46 -14.82
C VAL A 3 31.17 -38.73 -15.89
N GLN A 4 30.92 -39.63 -16.84
CA GLN A 4 31.77 -39.91 -18.00
C GLN A 4 31.83 -38.77 -19.04
N ASP A 5 30.90 -37.82 -19.02
CA ASP A 5 30.84 -36.70 -19.97
C ASP A 5 31.82 -35.57 -19.60
N LEU A 6 32.27 -35.53 -18.34
CA LEU A 6 33.20 -34.51 -17.83
C LEU A 6 34.68 -34.82 -18.11
N SER A 7 35.02 -36.08 -18.43
CA SER A 7 36.40 -36.48 -18.75
C SER A 7 36.81 -36.13 -20.18
N GLN A 8 35.87 -35.70 -21.04
CA GLN A 8 36.13 -35.22 -22.40
C GLN A 8 36.28 -33.70 -22.50
N LEU A 9 36.26 -32.98 -21.37
CA LEU A 9 36.49 -31.54 -21.37
C LEU A 9 37.98 -31.25 -21.58
N VAL A 10 38.35 -31.07 -22.85
CA VAL A 10 39.66 -30.55 -23.24
C VAL A 10 39.73 -29.09 -22.85
N ALA A 11 40.75 -28.72 -22.08
CA ALA A 11 41.05 -27.32 -21.79
C ALA A 11 41.47 -26.62 -23.10
N VAL A 12 40.55 -25.85 -23.68
CA VAL A 12 40.84 -24.98 -24.83
C VAL A 12 41.54 -23.75 -24.29
N ALA A 13 42.75 -23.47 -24.78
CA ALA A 13 43.47 -22.24 -24.44
C ALA A 13 42.63 -21.02 -24.87
N PRO A 14 42.59 -19.93 -24.07
CA PRO A 14 41.85 -18.74 -24.47
C PRO A 14 42.43 -18.20 -25.78
N GLU A 15 41.57 -18.10 -26.79
CA GLU A 15 41.92 -17.52 -28.07
C GLU A 15 42.31 -16.04 -27.85
N PRO A 16 43.48 -15.58 -28.33
CA PRO A 16 43.87 -14.19 -28.17
C PRO A 16 42.88 -13.30 -28.93
N LEU A 17 42.22 -12.40 -28.21
CA LEU A 17 41.37 -11.38 -28.81
C LEU A 17 42.20 -10.55 -29.79
N ASN A 18 41.96 -10.73 -31.08
CA ASN A 18 42.57 -9.93 -32.12
C ASN A 18 41.96 -8.53 -32.05
N ALA A 19 42.79 -7.49 -32.02
CA ALA A 19 42.32 -6.11 -31.93
C ALA A 19 41.40 -5.71 -33.10
N ASN A 20 41.50 -6.43 -34.23
CA ASN A 20 40.68 -6.24 -35.42
C ASN A 20 39.31 -6.93 -35.35
N ASP A 21 39.13 -7.87 -34.41
CA ASP A 21 37.85 -8.55 -34.14
C ASP A 21 37.05 -7.81 -33.04
N LEU A 22 37.62 -6.76 -32.46
CA LEU A 22 36.89 -5.84 -31.61
C LEU A 22 35.86 -5.10 -32.47
N PRO A 23 34.59 -5.01 -32.04
CA PRO A 23 33.61 -4.19 -32.72
C PRO A 23 34.17 -2.77 -32.87
N ASP A 24 34.18 -2.28 -34.11
CA ASP A 24 34.63 -0.93 -34.44
C ASP A 24 34.03 0.07 -33.44
N PRO A 25 34.81 0.94 -32.75
CA PRO A 25 34.27 1.90 -31.80
C PRO A 25 33.33 2.92 -32.46
N THR A 26 33.26 2.91 -33.79
CA THR A 26 32.36 3.68 -34.65
C THR A 26 31.05 2.96 -34.98
N PHE A 27 30.81 1.75 -34.46
CA PHE A 27 29.44 1.23 -34.36
C PHE A 27 28.68 2.21 -33.49
N ASN A 28 28.03 3.15 -34.14
CA ASN A 28 27.08 4.07 -33.57
C ASN A 28 26.04 3.20 -32.86
N ALA A 29 26.29 2.91 -31.59
CA ALA A 29 25.26 2.66 -30.63
C ALA A 29 24.38 3.88 -30.76
N HIS A 30 23.33 3.75 -31.57
CA HIS A 30 22.16 4.58 -31.53
C HIS A 30 21.60 4.30 -30.14
N SER A 31 22.24 4.91 -29.14
CA SER A 31 21.64 5.17 -27.86
C SER A 31 20.35 5.85 -28.25
N PRO A 32 19.19 5.23 -28.01
CA PRO A 32 17.94 5.82 -28.44
C PRO A 32 17.86 7.10 -27.65
N HIS A 33 18.16 8.24 -28.29
CA HIS A 33 17.97 9.56 -27.74
C HIS A 33 16.50 9.60 -27.37
N SER A 34 16.20 9.33 -26.09
CA SER A 34 14.86 9.48 -25.58
C SER A 34 14.54 10.94 -25.81
N HIS A 35 13.42 11.22 -26.46
CA HIS A 35 12.95 12.58 -26.64
C HIS A 35 12.98 13.23 -25.25
N ASN A 36 13.94 14.14 -25.07
CA ASN A 36 14.09 14.90 -23.85
C ASN A 36 12.90 15.85 -23.85
N ASP A 37 11.79 15.46 -23.22
CA ASP A 37 10.73 16.41 -22.92
C ASP A 37 11.12 17.14 -21.63
N PRO A 38 11.71 18.35 -21.71
CA PRO A 38 12.12 19.12 -20.54
C PRO A 38 10.92 19.47 -19.65
N TRP A 39 9.72 19.55 -20.24
CA TRP A 39 8.50 19.90 -19.55
C TRP A 39 8.02 18.75 -18.66
N LEU A 40 7.97 17.51 -19.18
CA LEU A 40 7.65 16.33 -18.36
C LEU A 40 8.64 16.12 -17.21
N ARG A 41 9.95 16.36 -17.42
CA ARG A 41 10.95 16.31 -16.34
C ARG A 41 10.75 17.41 -15.29
N LYS A 42 10.32 18.61 -15.71
CA LYS A 42 9.97 19.70 -14.80
C LYS A 42 8.74 19.35 -13.97
N ILE A 43 7.70 18.78 -14.61
CA ILE A 43 6.50 18.27 -13.94
C ILE A 43 6.88 17.24 -12.89
N ILE A 44 7.66 16.21 -13.24
CA ILE A 44 8.06 15.18 -12.26
C ILE A 44 8.79 15.78 -11.06
N ARG A 45 9.70 16.74 -11.29
CA ARG A 45 10.43 17.42 -10.21
C ARG A 45 9.52 18.18 -9.26
N VAL A 46 8.40 18.72 -9.74
CA VAL A 46 7.42 19.46 -8.93
C VAL A 46 6.41 18.52 -8.27
N LEU A 47 5.93 17.49 -8.97
CA LEU A 47 4.91 16.59 -8.44
C LEU A 47 5.42 15.66 -7.35
N VAL A 48 6.69 15.24 -7.40
CA VAL A 48 7.28 14.36 -6.36
C VAL A 48 7.21 14.98 -4.96
N PRO A 49 7.67 16.22 -4.71
CA PRO A 49 7.55 16.82 -3.39
C PRO A 49 6.08 17.07 -3.02
N ILE A 50 5.23 17.49 -3.96
CA ILE A 50 3.79 17.65 -3.71
C ILE A 50 3.19 16.34 -3.19
N GLN A 51 3.41 15.22 -3.89
CA GLN A 51 2.93 13.89 -3.50
C GLN A 51 3.44 13.48 -2.10
N LYS A 52 4.71 13.77 -1.80
CA LYS A 52 5.35 13.44 -0.52
C LYS A 52 4.73 14.26 0.62
N TYR A 53 4.70 15.58 0.51
CA TYR A 53 4.23 16.44 1.61
C TYR A 53 2.71 16.35 1.79
N SER A 54 1.94 16.18 0.71
CA SER A 54 0.50 15.94 0.81
C SER A 54 0.15 14.58 1.43
N SER A 55 1.10 13.64 1.54
CA SER A 55 0.85 12.40 2.29
C SER A 55 0.86 12.59 3.81
N MET A 56 1.48 13.67 4.32
CA MET A 56 1.63 13.88 5.76
C MET A 56 0.30 14.17 6.46
N GLY A 57 -0.59 14.97 5.85
CA GLY A 57 -1.90 15.26 6.43
C GLY A 57 -2.75 13.99 6.62
N PHE A 58 -2.76 13.12 5.62
CA PHE A 58 -3.44 11.83 5.74
C PHE A 58 -2.73 10.87 6.70
N ALA A 59 -1.40 10.89 6.77
CA ALA A 59 -0.64 10.06 7.72
C ALA A 59 -0.95 10.40 9.19
N SER A 60 -1.15 11.69 9.51
CA SER A 60 -1.57 12.12 10.84
C SER A 60 -2.95 11.56 11.21
N PHE A 61 -3.91 11.64 10.28
CA PHE A 61 -5.23 11.02 10.45
C PHE A 61 -5.11 9.50 10.64
N LEU A 62 -4.32 8.84 9.79
CA LEU A 62 -4.13 7.39 9.83
C LEU A 62 -3.62 6.93 11.20
N GLY A 63 -2.65 7.63 11.78
CA GLY A 63 -2.12 7.32 13.11
C GLY A 63 -3.18 7.39 14.20
N LEU A 64 -3.94 8.49 14.27
CA LEU A 64 -5.04 8.65 15.23
C LEU A 64 -6.13 7.60 15.03
N HIS A 65 -6.52 7.38 13.77
CA HIS A 65 -7.59 6.47 13.42
C HIS A 65 -7.22 5.03 13.77
N VAL A 66 -6.10 4.51 13.25
CA VAL A 66 -5.62 3.14 13.53
C VAL A 66 -5.41 2.91 15.02
N THR A 67 -4.89 3.90 15.74
CA THR A 67 -4.73 3.78 17.20
C THR A 67 -6.07 3.54 17.87
N SER A 68 -7.05 4.38 17.57
CA SER A 68 -8.37 4.36 18.21
C SER A 68 -9.25 3.16 17.85
N VAL A 69 -9.23 2.68 16.60
CA VAL A 69 -10.11 1.59 16.13
C VAL A 69 -9.46 0.21 16.07
N ALA A 70 -8.13 0.14 15.97
CA ALA A 70 -7.41 -1.13 15.79
C ALA A 70 -6.46 -1.44 16.96
N ILE A 71 -5.56 -0.53 17.32
CA ILE A 71 -4.52 -0.82 18.33
C ILE A 71 -5.14 -0.93 19.72
N ILE A 72 -5.87 0.09 20.18
CA ILE A 72 -6.42 0.11 21.55
C ILE A 72 -7.41 -1.04 21.79
N PRO A 73 -8.42 -1.27 20.93
CA PRO A 73 -9.28 -2.44 21.11
C PRO A 73 -8.52 -3.74 20.82
N GLY A 74 -7.50 -3.74 19.97
CA GLY A 74 -6.67 -4.92 19.71
C GLY A 74 -5.84 -5.36 20.91
N LEU A 75 -5.40 -4.42 21.74
CA LEU A 75 -4.63 -4.67 22.97
C LEU A 75 -5.48 -5.21 24.13
N GLY A 76 -6.79 -5.34 23.95
CA GLY A 76 -7.66 -5.90 24.99
C GLY A 76 -8.31 -4.85 25.91
N ALA A 77 -8.18 -3.55 25.61
CA ALA A 77 -8.82 -2.49 26.41
C ALA A 77 -10.36 -2.73 26.55
N PRO A 78 -10.97 -2.43 27.69
CA PRO A 78 -12.42 -2.49 27.87
C PRO A 78 -13.17 -1.68 26.81
N LEU A 79 -14.40 -2.09 26.49
CA LEU A 79 -15.23 -1.42 25.48
C LEU A 79 -15.50 0.05 25.82
N PRO A 80 -15.84 0.43 27.07
CA PRO A 80 -16.08 1.84 27.40
C PRO A 80 -14.86 2.73 27.18
N GLU A 81 -13.67 2.26 27.56
CA GLU A 81 -12.41 3.00 27.35
C GLU A 81 -12.04 3.10 25.87
N SER A 82 -12.21 2.00 25.12
CA SER A 82 -12.01 1.98 23.67
C SER A 82 -12.95 2.96 22.97
N GLN A 83 -14.21 3.02 23.42
CA GLN A 83 -15.24 3.92 22.89
C GLN A 83 -14.88 5.38 23.16
N GLN A 84 -14.44 5.72 24.37
CA GLN A 84 -13.98 7.07 24.71
C GLN A 84 -12.79 7.52 23.85
N ILE A 85 -11.79 6.65 23.65
CA ILE A 85 -10.62 6.95 22.80
C ILE A 85 -11.03 7.12 21.34
N PHE A 86 -11.96 6.29 20.86
CA PHE A 86 -12.55 6.42 19.52
C PHE A 86 -13.26 7.75 19.32
N GLU A 87 -14.11 8.16 20.27
CA GLU A 87 -14.82 9.44 20.24
C GLU A 87 -13.86 10.64 20.32
N MET A 88 -12.85 10.55 21.18
CA MET A 88 -11.80 11.57 21.27
C MET A 88 -11.07 11.74 19.93
N GLY A 89 -10.68 10.64 19.28
CA GLY A 89 -10.06 10.68 17.96
C GLY A 89 -10.97 11.37 16.94
N ARG A 90 -12.25 10.98 16.90
CA ARG A 90 -13.25 11.58 16.00
C ARG A 90 -13.44 13.07 16.23
N ALA A 91 -13.54 13.51 17.47
CA ALA A 91 -13.68 14.92 17.80
C ALA A 91 -12.53 15.76 17.21
N LEU A 92 -11.30 15.21 17.16
CA LEU A 92 -10.15 15.86 16.56
C LEU A 92 -10.21 15.89 15.04
N TYR A 93 -10.35 14.74 14.37
CA TYR A 93 -10.23 14.68 12.90
C TYR A 93 -11.51 15.02 12.14
N GLN A 94 -12.68 15.03 12.80
CA GLN A 94 -13.95 15.47 12.21
C GLN A 94 -14.25 16.95 12.49
N TRP A 95 -13.35 17.67 13.17
CA TRP A 95 -13.46 19.13 13.24
C TRP A 95 -13.38 19.71 11.82
N ALA A 96 -14.37 20.52 11.43
CA ALA A 96 -14.63 20.86 10.03
C ALA A 96 -13.40 21.38 9.23
N PRO A 97 -12.52 22.23 9.78
CA PRO A 97 -11.29 22.63 9.08
C PRO A 97 -10.29 21.46 8.89
N VAL A 98 -10.11 20.62 9.91
CA VAL A 98 -9.19 19.48 9.86
C VAL A 98 -9.71 18.41 8.90
N GLU A 99 -11.00 18.12 8.93
CA GLU A 99 -11.62 17.16 8.01
C GLU A 99 -11.38 17.58 6.55
N LYS A 100 -11.67 18.84 6.21
CA LYS A 100 -11.42 19.39 4.86
C LYS A 100 -9.95 19.29 4.48
N PHE A 101 -9.04 19.63 5.39
CA PHE A 101 -7.61 19.53 5.16
C PHE A 101 -7.18 18.07 4.85
N ILE A 102 -7.66 17.09 5.61
CA ILE A 102 -7.36 15.66 5.38
C ILE A 102 -7.80 15.23 3.99
N PHE A 103 -9.04 15.58 3.57
CA PHE A 103 -9.53 15.22 2.24
C PHE A 103 -8.76 15.91 1.11
N ILE A 104 -8.42 17.19 1.25
CA ILE A 104 -7.60 17.91 0.27
C ILE A 104 -6.21 17.27 0.18
N SER A 105 -5.59 16.98 1.32
CA SER A 105 -4.27 16.34 1.40
C SER A 105 -4.27 14.97 0.70
N LEU A 106 -5.29 14.14 0.96
CA LEU A 106 -5.48 12.84 0.32
C LEU A 106 -5.72 12.99 -1.18
N GLY A 107 -6.58 13.92 -1.61
CA GLY A 107 -6.88 14.17 -3.01
C GLY A 107 -5.62 14.59 -3.79
N ILE A 108 -4.84 15.52 -3.25
CA ILE A 108 -3.56 15.95 -3.84
C ILE A 108 -2.59 14.78 -3.92
N HIS A 109 -2.50 13.94 -2.88
CA HIS A 109 -1.62 12.75 -2.89
C HIS A 109 -1.97 11.77 -4.01
N VAL A 110 -3.27 11.45 -4.15
CA VAL A 110 -3.75 10.51 -5.18
C VAL A 110 -3.57 11.09 -6.58
N VAL A 111 -4.00 12.34 -6.81
CA VAL A 111 -3.92 12.99 -8.12
C VAL A 111 -2.46 13.17 -8.58
N SER A 112 -1.58 13.62 -7.69
CA SER A 112 -0.14 13.75 -8.01
C SER A 112 0.51 12.39 -8.25
N GLY A 113 0.14 11.35 -7.50
CA GLY A 113 0.62 9.97 -7.71
C GLY A 113 0.20 9.39 -9.07
N ILE A 114 -1.07 9.54 -9.45
CA ILE A 114 -1.58 9.12 -10.76
C ILE A 114 -0.88 9.90 -11.88
N SER A 115 -0.77 11.22 -11.73
CA SER A 115 -0.11 12.10 -12.71
C SER A 115 1.37 11.76 -12.90
N LEU A 116 2.10 11.47 -11.82
CA LEU A 116 3.48 11.00 -11.88
C LEU A 116 3.60 9.68 -12.61
N ARG A 117 2.64 8.76 -12.43
CA ARG A 117 2.65 7.49 -13.13
C ARG A 117 2.42 7.70 -14.62
N ILE A 118 1.43 8.50 -15.02
CA ILE A 118 1.18 8.82 -16.43
C ILE A 118 2.43 9.46 -17.04
N ALA A 119 3.02 10.47 -16.39
CA ALA A 119 4.23 11.12 -16.87
C ALA A 119 5.42 10.15 -17.01
N ARG A 120 5.62 9.25 -16.03
CA ARG A 120 6.69 8.23 -16.09
C ARG A 120 6.42 7.15 -17.11
N THR A 121 5.16 6.77 -17.36
CA THR A 121 4.80 5.82 -18.41
C THR A 121 4.99 6.44 -19.79
N VAL A 122 4.60 7.71 -19.99
CA VAL A 122 4.80 8.44 -21.25
C VAL A 122 6.29 8.69 -21.54
N LEU A 123 7.10 9.03 -20.53
CA LEU A 123 8.56 9.10 -20.68
C LEU A 123 9.22 7.71 -20.78
N GLY A 124 8.60 6.71 -20.16
CA GLY A 124 9.14 5.38 -19.90
C GLY A 124 8.74 4.31 -20.92
N THR A 125 7.87 4.61 -21.89
CA THR A 125 7.64 3.76 -23.08
C THR A 125 8.91 3.52 -23.89
N ARG A 126 10.01 4.24 -23.60
CA ARG A 126 11.37 3.99 -24.13
C ARG A 126 12.32 3.25 -23.20
N ARG A 127 11.95 2.93 -21.95
CA ARG A 127 12.75 2.04 -21.08
C ARG A 127 12.50 0.61 -21.54
N LYS A 128 13.40 0.14 -22.41
CA LYS A 128 13.59 -1.23 -22.90
C LYS A 128 12.89 -2.24 -21.99
N LYS A 129 11.96 -3.03 -22.54
CA LYS A 129 11.30 -4.17 -21.90
C LYS A 129 12.39 -5.03 -21.23
N ARG A 130 12.69 -4.76 -19.95
CA ARG A 130 13.81 -5.40 -19.25
C ARG A 130 13.47 -6.87 -19.18
N ASN A 131 14.34 -7.72 -19.73
CA ASN A 131 14.12 -9.16 -19.75
C ASN A 131 13.86 -9.62 -18.31
N SER A 132 12.85 -10.46 -18.10
CA SER A 132 12.44 -10.96 -16.77
C SER A 132 13.57 -11.65 -16.00
N PHE A 133 14.63 -12.06 -16.72
CA PHE A 133 15.80 -12.76 -16.21
C PHE A 133 16.97 -11.85 -15.84
N GLU A 134 16.90 -10.53 -16.05
CA GLU A 134 17.97 -9.65 -15.58
C GLU A 134 17.98 -9.59 -14.05
N PRO A 135 19.10 -9.95 -13.39
CA PRO A 135 19.20 -9.90 -11.94
C PRO A 135 19.12 -8.45 -11.45
N ILE A 136 18.46 -8.25 -10.31
CA ILE A 136 18.29 -6.94 -9.71
C ILE A 136 19.63 -6.47 -9.16
N LYS A 137 20.10 -5.33 -9.66
CA LYS A 137 21.44 -4.80 -9.37
C LYS A 137 21.50 -3.96 -8.09
N SER A 138 20.36 -3.48 -7.59
CA SER A 138 20.32 -2.49 -6.51
C SER A 138 19.11 -2.68 -5.60
N PRO A 139 19.25 -2.57 -4.26
CA PRO A 139 18.14 -2.66 -3.31
C PRO A 139 17.13 -1.50 -3.44
N GLU A 140 17.50 -0.42 -4.12
CA GLU A 140 16.64 0.73 -4.43
C GLU A 140 15.65 0.46 -5.57
N ASP A 141 15.71 -0.71 -6.23
CA ASP A 141 14.86 -1.00 -7.38
C ASP A 141 13.39 -1.16 -6.95
N ASP A 142 12.52 -0.35 -7.56
CA ASP A 142 11.08 -0.30 -7.31
C ASP A 142 10.39 -1.65 -7.53
N ASP A 143 10.98 -2.52 -8.35
CA ASP A 143 10.46 -3.84 -8.70
C ASP A 143 10.48 -4.85 -7.52
N ILE A 144 11.26 -4.58 -6.46
CA ILE A 144 11.43 -5.45 -5.29
C ILE A 144 10.31 -5.25 -4.26
N GLY A 145 9.85 -4.01 -4.08
CA GLY A 145 9.04 -3.61 -2.92
C GLY A 145 9.80 -3.81 -1.60
N LEU A 146 9.14 -4.34 -0.57
CA LEU A 146 9.79 -4.72 0.69
C LEU A 146 10.63 -6.01 0.60
N GLY A 147 10.67 -6.67 -0.56
CA GLY A 147 11.42 -7.90 -0.78
C GLY A 147 10.72 -9.13 -0.18
N GLY A 148 10.73 -10.24 -0.92
CA GLY A 148 10.15 -11.50 -0.44
C GLY A 148 10.96 -12.15 0.68
N ILE A 149 10.50 -13.32 1.14
CA ILE A 149 11.14 -14.14 2.19
C ILE A 149 12.62 -14.39 1.87
N THR A 150 12.98 -14.57 0.60
CA THR A 150 14.37 -14.74 0.15
C THR A 150 15.25 -13.54 0.51
N SER A 151 14.72 -12.32 0.38
CA SER A 151 15.47 -11.12 0.72
C SER A 151 15.56 -10.90 2.23
N LEU A 152 14.57 -11.36 3.00
CA LEU A 152 14.61 -11.32 4.46
C LEU A 152 15.67 -12.29 5.01
N LEU A 153 15.86 -13.42 4.34
CA LEU A 153 16.90 -14.41 4.67
C LEU A 153 18.28 -14.07 4.07
N GLY A 154 18.44 -12.91 3.43
CA GLY A 154 19.72 -12.51 2.83
C GLY A 154 20.13 -13.28 1.57
N LEU A 155 19.23 -14.11 1.00
CA LEU A 155 19.47 -14.94 -0.19
C LEU A 155 19.35 -14.14 -1.51
N GLY A 156 19.48 -12.82 -1.44
CA GLY A 156 19.44 -11.91 -2.58
C GLY A 156 18.06 -11.31 -2.90
N TYR A 157 18.08 -10.38 -3.85
CA TYR A 157 16.92 -9.61 -4.29
C TYR A 157 16.24 -10.31 -5.46
N ARG A 158 14.94 -10.59 -5.31
CA ARG A 158 14.09 -11.09 -6.38
C ARG A 158 13.02 -10.07 -6.71
N ARG A 159 12.65 -10.03 -7.99
CA ARG A 159 11.52 -9.23 -8.45
C ARG A 159 10.26 -9.70 -7.74
N SER A 160 9.47 -8.75 -7.27
CA SER A 160 8.17 -9.07 -6.70
C SER A 160 7.29 -9.80 -7.72
N TRP A 161 6.36 -10.63 -7.23
CA TRP A 161 5.39 -11.29 -8.10
C TRP A 161 4.58 -10.25 -8.90
N ILE A 162 4.20 -9.14 -8.27
CA ILE A 162 3.45 -8.04 -8.89
C ILE A 162 4.23 -7.44 -10.06
N SER A 163 5.49 -7.06 -9.86
CA SER A 163 6.29 -6.45 -10.94
C SER A 163 6.65 -7.45 -12.04
N THR A 164 6.63 -8.74 -11.74
CA THR A 164 6.77 -9.81 -12.73
C THR A 164 5.52 -9.93 -13.60
N GLN A 165 4.32 -9.97 -12.99
CA GLN A 165 3.05 -10.11 -13.71
C GLN A 165 2.60 -8.83 -14.41
N PHE A 166 2.89 -7.67 -13.82
CA PHE A 166 2.54 -6.35 -14.33
C PHE A 166 3.79 -5.49 -14.55
N PRO A 167 4.49 -5.65 -15.69
CA PRO A 167 5.69 -4.88 -15.98
C PRO A 167 5.44 -3.36 -15.87
N GLY A 168 6.31 -2.65 -15.16
CA GLY A 168 6.19 -1.21 -14.93
C GLY A 168 5.24 -0.82 -13.79
N LEU A 169 4.71 -1.79 -13.05
CA LEU A 169 3.98 -1.54 -11.81
C LEU A 169 4.78 -2.06 -10.61
N SER A 170 5.22 -1.13 -9.76
CA SER A 170 5.88 -1.47 -8.50
C SER A 170 4.87 -1.95 -7.46
N PRO A 171 5.25 -2.77 -6.48
CA PRO A 171 4.36 -3.19 -5.40
C PRO A 171 3.75 -2.03 -4.63
N LEU A 172 4.51 -0.95 -4.42
CA LEU A 172 4.02 0.27 -3.78
C LEU A 172 2.91 0.95 -4.60
N SER A 173 3.05 1.00 -5.93
CA SER A 173 2.01 1.59 -6.79
C SER A 173 0.79 0.69 -6.84
N PHE A 174 1.00 -0.63 -6.95
CA PHE A 174 -0.07 -1.62 -6.94
C PHE A 174 -0.89 -1.56 -5.65
N SER A 175 -0.25 -1.48 -4.48
CA SER A 175 -0.96 -1.35 -3.21
C SER A 175 -1.80 -0.08 -3.15
N GLY A 176 -1.35 1.03 -3.77
CA GLY A 176 -2.16 2.25 -3.90
C GLY A 176 -3.45 2.03 -4.71
N TYR A 177 -3.37 1.27 -5.82
CA TYR A 177 -4.55 0.93 -6.62
C TYR A 177 -5.52 -0.01 -5.90
N VAL A 178 -5.00 -0.95 -5.10
CA VAL A 178 -5.84 -1.83 -4.26
C VAL A 178 -6.45 -1.04 -3.09
N LEU A 179 -5.73 -0.07 -2.54
CA LEU A 179 -6.19 0.76 -1.44
C LEU A 179 -7.39 1.63 -1.82
N MET A 180 -7.44 2.14 -3.05
CA MET A 180 -8.53 3.01 -3.52
C MET A 180 -9.95 2.40 -3.31
N PRO A 181 -10.28 1.21 -3.84
CA PRO A 181 -11.60 0.61 -3.64
C PRO A 181 -11.85 0.21 -2.18
N LEU A 182 -10.83 -0.24 -1.44
CA LEU A 182 -10.97 -0.59 -0.02
C LEU A 182 -11.31 0.65 0.83
N LEU A 183 -10.61 1.76 0.59
CA LEU A 183 -10.84 3.02 1.29
C LEU A 183 -12.20 3.62 0.91
N ALA A 184 -12.58 3.55 -0.37
CA ALA A 184 -13.90 3.99 -0.82
C ALA A 184 -15.03 3.18 -0.16
N TYR A 185 -14.89 1.85 -0.06
CA TYR A 185 -15.85 1.00 0.62
C TYR A 185 -15.95 1.31 2.12
N HIS A 186 -14.81 1.50 2.77
CA HIS A 186 -14.76 1.93 4.18
C HIS A 186 -15.43 3.29 4.38
N TYR A 187 -15.09 4.30 3.57
CA TYR A 187 -15.73 5.62 3.62
C TYR A 187 -17.24 5.53 3.39
N TYR A 188 -17.67 4.72 2.43
CA TYR A 188 -19.08 4.49 2.14
C TYR A 188 -19.82 3.95 3.37
N LYS A 189 -19.33 2.87 3.98
CA LYS A 189 -20.00 2.24 5.13
C LYS A 189 -19.98 3.11 6.38
N PHE A 190 -18.87 3.77 6.69
CA PHE A 190 -18.70 4.45 7.98
C PHE A 190 -18.92 5.96 7.96
N ARG A 191 -19.06 6.58 6.78
CA ARG A 191 -19.33 8.02 6.63
C ARG A 191 -20.55 8.26 5.75
N LEU A 192 -20.57 7.75 4.52
CA LEU A 192 -21.62 8.10 3.57
C LEU A 192 -23.00 7.52 3.94
N ARG A 193 -23.06 6.26 4.38
CA ARG A 193 -24.33 5.62 4.81
C ARG A 193 -24.98 6.34 5.99
N PRO A 194 -24.28 6.62 7.10
CA PRO A 194 -24.84 7.43 8.18
C PRO A 194 -25.35 8.80 7.69
N LEU A 195 -24.57 9.50 6.85
CA LEU A 195 -24.97 10.80 6.29
C LEU A 195 -26.25 10.73 5.47
N GLN A 196 -26.47 9.63 4.74
CA GLN A 196 -27.69 9.44 3.94
C GLN A 196 -28.94 9.18 4.79
N VAL A 197 -28.78 8.56 5.96
CA VAL A 197 -29.91 8.16 6.81
C VAL A 197 -30.25 9.27 7.80
N ASP A 198 -29.24 9.85 8.47
CA ASP A 198 -29.45 10.82 9.56
C ASP A 198 -28.96 12.23 9.24
N GLY A 199 -28.38 12.46 8.06
CA GLY A 199 -27.81 13.77 7.69
C GLY A 199 -26.50 14.11 8.38
N ASP A 200 -26.02 13.27 9.30
CA ASP A 200 -24.73 13.40 9.99
C ASP A 200 -24.03 12.04 10.12
N SER A 201 -22.92 11.96 10.87
CA SER A 201 -22.38 10.65 11.29
C SER A 201 -22.07 10.60 12.78
N SER A 202 -22.76 11.43 13.58
CA SER A 202 -22.48 11.61 15.01
C SER A 202 -22.70 10.32 15.82
N LEU A 203 -23.69 9.51 15.42
CA LEU A 203 -24.04 8.23 16.06
C LEU A 203 -23.06 7.08 15.77
N VAL A 204 -22.12 7.23 14.84
CA VAL A 204 -21.16 6.18 14.49
C VAL A 204 -20.21 5.92 15.67
N ASN A 205 -20.33 4.73 16.28
CA ASN A 205 -19.54 4.27 17.42
C ASN A 205 -19.00 2.83 17.22
N LEU A 206 -18.30 2.26 18.20
CA LEU A 206 -17.78 0.89 18.10
C LEU A 206 -18.91 -0.17 18.06
N HIS A 207 -20.07 0.12 18.64
CA HIS A 207 -21.26 -0.74 18.52
C HIS A 207 -21.76 -0.78 17.08
N TYR A 208 -21.78 0.37 16.37
CA TYR A 208 -22.10 0.40 14.95
C TYR A 208 -21.12 -0.42 14.09
N VAL A 209 -19.83 -0.44 14.45
CA VAL A 209 -18.87 -1.31 13.76
C VAL A 209 -19.26 -2.79 13.91
N ALA A 210 -19.75 -3.21 15.09
CA ALA A 210 -20.26 -4.57 15.27
C ALA A 210 -21.48 -4.86 14.38
N TYR A 211 -22.38 -3.88 14.20
CA TYR A 211 -23.48 -3.96 13.25
C TYR A 211 -23.01 -4.17 11.81
N VAL A 212 -22.00 -3.43 11.35
CA VAL A 212 -21.41 -3.62 10.01
C VAL A 212 -20.76 -5.01 9.87
N LEU A 213 -20.09 -5.51 10.91
CA LEU A 213 -19.45 -6.83 10.87
C LEU A 213 -20.44 -8.00 10.87
N LYS A 214 -21.66 -7.79 11.39
CA LYS A 214 -22.69 -8.83 11.55
C LYS A 214 -23.88 -8.71 10.61
N GLY A 215 -24.07 -7.54 10.02
CA GLY A 215 -25.18 -7.25 9.12
C GLY A 215 -24.69 -6.87 7.73
N SER A 216 -25.39 -7.38 6.73
CA SER A 216 -25.30 -6.95 5.35
C SER A 216 -26.55 -7.40 4.60
N VAL A 217 -26.95 -6.62 3.60
CA VAL A 217 -28.01 -7.00 2.64
C VAL A 217 -27.73 -8.35 2.00
N TRP A 218 -26.45 -8.71 1.86
CA TRP A 218 -26.01 -9.97 1.24
C TRP A 218 -25.81 -11.10 2.25
N GLY A 219 -26.39 -10.96 3.45
CA GLY A 219 -26.32 -11.95 4.53
C GLY A 219 -24.88 -12.31 4.92
N HIS A 220 -24.63 -13.61 5.10
CA HIS A 220 -23.31 -14.12 5.53
C HIS A 220 -22.17 -13.75 4.58
N ILE A 221 -22.42 -13.73 3.27
CA ILE A 221 -21.41 -13.34 2.27
C ILE A 221 -21.02 -11.88 2.49
N GLY A 222 -22.01 -11.00 2.67
CA GLY A 222 -21.76 -9.60 2.96
C GLY A 222 -20.97 -9.36 4.25
N ASN A 223 -21.23 -10.15 5.30
CA ASN A 223 -20.47 -10.08 6.55
C ASN A 223 -18.99 -10.47 6.36
N TRP A 224 -18.73 -11.48 5.55
CA TRP A 224 -17.37 -11.85 5.15
C TRP A 224 -16.71 -10.75 4.32
N VAL A 225 -17.42 -10.14 3.37
CA VAL A 225 -16.92 -9.00 2.60
C VAL A 225 -16.58 -7.83 3.52
N ASN A 226 -17.44 -7.46 4.48
CA ASN A 226 -17.16 -6.41 5.47
C ASN A 226 -15.88 -6.72 6.26
N THR A 227 -15.77 -7.94 6.78
CA THR A 227 -14.59 -8.37 7.56
C THR A 227 -13.31 -8.35 6.74
N LEU A 228 -13.34 -8.95 5.54
CA LEU A 228 -12.17 -9.02 4.64
C LEU A 228 -11.78 -7.63 4.13
N SER A 229 -12.75 -6.75 3.87
CA SER A 229 -12.48 -5.39 3.43
C SER A 229 -11.75 -4.59 4.52
N LEU A 230 -12.13 -4.71 5.80
CA LEU A 230 -11.44 -4.05 6.90
C LEU A 230 -10.05 -4.64 7.15
N ALA A 231 -9.93 -5.96 7.17
CA ALA A 231 -8.64 -6.63 7.32
C ALA A 231 -7.67 -6.27 6.18
N GLY A 232 -8.15 -6.34 4.94
CA GLY A 232 -7.42 -5.95 3.75
C GLY A 232 -7.06 -4.48 3.73
N LEU A 233 -7.99 -3.60 4.13
CA LEU A 233 -7.73 -2.17 4.23
C LEU A 233 -6.57 -1.88 5.18
N VAL A 234 -6.56 -2.45 6.39
CA VAL A 234 -5.48 -2.25 7.35
C VAL A 234 -4.15 -2.75 6.77
N TRP A 235 -4.09 -3.99 6.30
CA TRP A 235 -2.85 -4.57 5.78
C TRP A 235 -2.29 -3.78 4.60
N VAL A 236 -3.12 -3.49 3.60
CA VAL A 236 -2.71 -2.76 2.38
C VAL A 236 -2.31 -1.32 2.72
N THR A 237 -3.03 -0.65 3.62
CA THR A 237 -2.68 0.70 4.08
C THR A 237 -1.35 0.71 4.81
N MET A 238 -1.13 -0.23 5.75
CA MET A 238 0.13 -0.34 6.49
C MET A 238 1.29 -0.65 5.53
N TYR A 239 1.11 -1.56 4.59
CA TYR A 239 2.11 -1.85 3.57
C TYR A 239 2.44 -0.61 2.73
N HIS A 240 1.43 0.10 2.22
CA HIS A 240 1.63 1.29 1.39
C HIS A 240 2.33 2.41 2.16
N TRP A 241 1.89 2.66 3.39
CA TRP A 241 2.45 3.71 4.24
C TRP A 241 3.89 3.41 4.66
N VAL A 242 4.17 2.22 5.23
CA VAL A 242 5.52 1.83 5.67
C VAL A 242 6.49 1.78 4.49
N SER A 243 6.08 1.18 3.37
CA SER A 243 6.90 1.15 2.15
C SER A 243 7.18 2.55 1.60
N GLY A 244 6.17 3.45 1.63
CA GLY A 244 6.32 4.84 1.23
C GLY A 244 7.30 5.61 2.12
N VAL A 245 7.19 5.47 3.44
CA VAL A 245 8.11 6.07 4.41
C VAL A 245 9.53 5.57 4.18
N MET A 246 9.73 4.26 4.08
CA MET A 246 11.04 3.66 3.82
C MET A 246 11.65 4.17 2.52
N ARG A 247 10.84 4.34 1.47
CA ARG A 247 11.28 4.90 0.19
C ARG A 247 11.72 6.36 0.33
N TYR A 248 10.95 7.19 1.03
CA TYR A 248 11.30 8.60 1.23
C TYR A 248 12.52 8.80 2.13
N GLN A 249 12.72 7.91 3.11
CA GLN A 249 13.87 7.93 4.02
C GLN A 249 15.08 7.14 3.50
N ARG A 250 14.94 6.50 2.33
CA ARG A 250 15.97 5.64 1.70
C ARG A 250 16.42 4.47 2.57
N TRP A 251 15.49 3.88 3.32
CA TRP A 251 15.73 2.73 4.20
C TRP A 251 15.63 1.40 3.45
N PHE A 252 16.66 1.05 2.69
CA PHE A 252 16.67 -0.15 1.84
C PHE A 252 17.41 -1.36 2.45
N SER A 253 17.97 -1.22 3.66
CA SER A 253 18.68 -2.31 4.34
C SER A 253 17.76 -3.51 4.63
N ALA A 254 18.32 -4.71 4.73
CA ALA A 254 17.56 -5.91 5.10
C ALA A 254 16.92 -5.75 6.49
N ARG A 255 17.63 -5.16 7.44
CA ARG A 255 17.14 -4.87 8.79
C ARG A 255 15.96 -3.89 8.78
N SER A 256 16.01 -2.85 7.95
CA SER A 256 14.90 -1.89 7.81
C SER A 256 13.64 -2.57 7.24
N ARG A 257 13.80 -3.47 6.26
CA ARG A 257 12.69 -4.23 5.67
C ARG A 257 12.09 -5.24 6.64
N TRP A 258 12.93 -5.90 7.43
CA TRP A 258 12.48 -6.75 8.52
C TRP A 258 11.60 -5.98 9.51
N TRP A 259 12.08 -4.83 10.01
CA TRP A 259 11.29 -3.97 10.90
C TRP A 259 10.02 -3.46 10.23
N GLY A 260 10.07 -3.12 8.94
CA GLY A 260 8.89 -2.74 8.17
C GLY A 260 7.82 -3.83 8.20
N TYR A 261 8.20 -5.09 7.97
CA TYR A 261 7.28 -6.22 8.09
C TYR A 261 6.78 -6.43 9.51
N VAL A 262 7.63 -6.30 10.53
CA VAL A 262 7.20 -6.41 11.93
C VAL A 262 6.11 -5.38 12.23
N VAL A 263 6.30 -4.11 11.85
CA VAL A 263 5.29 -3.06 12.06
C VAL A 263 3.99 -3.39 11.35
N ILE A 264 4.05 -3.75 10.06
CA ILE A 264 2.85 -4.09 9.25
C ILE A 264 2.07 -5.25 9.88
N ASN A 265 2.79 -6.33 10.23
CA ASN A 265 2.18 -7.54 10.79
C ASN A 265 1.63 -7.31 12.19
N SER A 266 2.36 -6.61 13.07
CA SER A 266 1.90 -6.34 14.44
C SER A 266 0.64 -5.48 14.47
N VAL A 267 0.60 -4.39 13.69
CA VAL A 267 -0.59 -3.54 13.61
C VAL A 267 -1.77 -4.30 13.00
N THR A 268 -1.53 -5.12 11.98
CA THR A 268 -2.61 -5.92 11.37
C THR A 268 -3.10 -7.00 12.33
N ALA A 269 -2.22 -7.68 13.06
CA ALA A 269 -2.61 -8.65 14.07
C ALA A 269 -3.49 -8.02 15.15
N LEU A 270 -3.12 -6.84 15.65
CA LEU A 270 -3.94 -6.08 16.60
C LEU A 270 -5.29 -5.69 15.98
N ALA A 271 -5.32 -5.25 14.72
CA ALA A 271 -6.56 -4.97 14.02
C ALA A 271 -7.45 -6.21 13.87
N MET A 272 -6.88 -7.38 13.59
CA MET A 272 -7.63 -8.64 13.52
C MET A 272 -8.21 -9.03 14.88
N VAL A 273 -7.46 -8.84 15.97
CA VAL A 273 -7.96 -9.02 17.33
C VAL A 273 -9.10 -8.03 17.61
N SER A 274 -8.93 -6.75 17.29
CA SER A 274 -9.98 -5.72 17.41
C SER A 274 -11.26 -6.10 16.67
N ILE A 275 -11.16 -6.42 15.38
CA ILE A 275 -12.28 -6.84 14.54
C ILE A 275 -12.98 -8.06 15.15
N THR A 276 -12.21 -9.05 15.62
CA THR A 276 -12.77 -10.25 16.25
C THR A 276 -13.51 -9.91 17.54
N ARG A 277 -12.94 -9.08 18.41
CA ARG A 277 -13.59 -8.61 19.64
C ARG A 277 -14.89 -7.86 19.35
N LEU A 278 -14.87 -6.91 18.41
CA LEU A 278 -16.06 -6.15 18.01
C LEU A 278 -17.13 -7.06 17.40
N ARG A 279 -16.73 -8.06 16.60
CA ARG A 279 -17.64 -9.07 16.05
C ARG A 279 -18.24 -9.98 17.13
N MET A 280 -17.71 -10.03 18.35
CA MET A 280 -18.32 -10.79 19.44
C MET A 280 -19.33 -9.97 20.28
N LEU A 281 -19.40 -8.65 20.08
CA LEU A 281 -20.32 -7.79 20.84
C LEU A 281 -21.79 -8.11 20.56
N LYS A 282 -22.64 -8.08 21.59
CA LYS A 282 -24.09 -8.18 21.41
C LYS A 282 -24.58 -6.93 20.69
N LEU A 283 -25.57 -7.10 19.80
CA LEU A 283 -26.18 -5.99 19.08
C LEU A 283 -27.29 -5.39 19.94
N ASP A 284 -27.24 -4.09 20.19
CA ASP A 284 -28.23 -3.38 21.00
C ASP A 284 -29.51 -3.15 20.20
N THR A 285 -30.67 -3.59 20.66
CA THR A 285 -31.95 -3.45 19.93
C THR A 285 -32.72 -2.17 20.29
N ASP A 286 -32.04 -1.21 20.90
CA ASP A 286 -32.58 0.05 21.36
C ASP A 286 -32.81 1.05 20.20
N TYR A 287 -33.12 2.30 20.55
CA TYR A 287 -33.30 3.35 19.55
C TYR A 287 -32.09 3.49 18.62
N VAL A 288 -30.88 3.50 19.20
CA VAL A 288 -29.62 3.65 18.46
C VAL A 288 -29.38 2.43 17.56
N GLY A 289 -29.67 1.23 18.04
CA GLY A 289 -29.64 0.00 17.27
C GLY A 289 -30.51 0.02 16.01
N ARG A 290 -31.70 0.64 16.06
CA ARG A 290 -32.56 0.77 14.87
C ARG A 290 -31.94 1.65 13.79
N HIS A 291 -31.29 2.74 14.16
CA HIS A 291 -30.53 3.58 13.22
C HIS A 291 -29.37 2.77 12.62
N PHE A 292 -28.65 2.00 13.43
CA PHE A 292 -27.56 1.15 12.94
C PHE A 292 -28.04 0.10 11.94
N MET A 293 -29.20 -0.51 12.16
CA MET A 293 -29.80 -1.41 11.18
C MET A 293 -30.09 -0.71 9.85
N ALA A 294 -30.63 0.51 9.88
CA ALA A 294 -30.88 1.30 8.67
C ALA A 294 -29.59 1.63 7.90
N TYR A 295 -28.47 1.87 8.58
CA TYR A 295 -27.19 2.14 7.93
C TYR A 295 -26.59 0.90 7.24
N VAL A 296 -26.89 -0.30 7.75
CA VAL A 296 -26.29 -1.56 7.31
C VAL A 296 -27.08 -2.23 6.17
N GLN A 297 -28.39 -1.98 6.11
CA GLN A 297 -29.23 -2.20 4.92
C GLN A 297 -28.69 -1.39 3.73
#